data_AF-A0A6P0T0H9-F1
#
_entry.id   AF-A0A6P0T0H9-F1
#
_cell.length_a   1.000
_cell.length_b   1.000
_cell.length_c   1.000
_cell.angle_alpha   90.00
_cell.angle_beta   90.00
_cell.angle_gamma   90.00
#
_symmetry.space_group_name_H-M   'P 1'
#
loop_
_entity.id
_entity.type
_entity.pdbx_description
1 polymer ?
#
loop_
_entity_poly.entity_id
_entity_poly.type
_entity_poly.pdbx_seq_one_letter_code
_entity_poly.pdbx_strand_id
1 'polypeptide(L)'
;MIEPLSVLAGWAIPKIGESLLEIVSGQGWDSLSQALSKSDVDKAIKAGEAAVKEWEKQRDPSQRLFFHARPDGWNGVNRFLGDYFTNSAVVAELQKPLLNQGKPDREILITVFQQQAEEHNIKLNQDSIKPWIEKFINAYFQQTDTYLKFQVAKQDYCEQLANWFDDVKFAGIAVPGQEVEKSEKLAQIFVMPDVVEDVSTAGAWERDWLAAGSGETSEIALLAKTTGRKFLAEQLLSQSQSRRVVILGAPGSGKTTLMSYFAVMLAQRKPEVLGLDGDTDWLPILIRMRDFAINLDKSLIDYARVFAENTMSVKPLPVGFFEHWLSDGRALILLDGLDEVAEEAKRNDVVRRIENFLGQFDRNRAIITSFRLASSA
;
A
#
# COMPACT_ATOMS: atom_id res chain seq x y z
N MET A 1 -22.56 28.86 3.13
CA MET A 1 -22.31 28.96 1.68
C MET A 1 -21.76 27.61 1.26
N ILE A 2 -22.51 26.85 0.45
CA ILE A 2 -22.11 25.51 0.02
C ILE A 2 -20.91 25.68 -0.92
N GLU A 3 -19.80 24.99 -0.63
CA GLU A 3 -18.58 25.06 -1.45
C GLU A 3 -18.92 24.67 -2.90
N PRO A 4 -18.63 25.53 -3.89
CA PRO A 4 -19.22 25.41 -5.21
C PRO A 4 -18.55 24.40 -6.15
N LEU A 5 -17.68 23.49 -5.70
CA LEU A 5 -16.92 22.64 -6.61
C LEU A 5 -16.66 21.23 -6.04
N SER A 6 -17.65 20.33 -6.11
CA SER A 6 -17.35 18.94 -6.47
C SER A 6 -17.80 18.75 -7.90
N VAL A 7 -16.95 19.17 -8.84
CA VAL A 7 -17.26 19.14 -10.28
C VAL A 7 -17.49 17.69 -10.72
N LEU A 8 -16.74 16.75 -10.12
CA LEU A 8 -17.10 15.35 -10.09
C LEU A 8 -17.63 15.05 -8.70
N ALA A 9 -18.96 15.04 -8.55
CA ALA A 9 -19.58 14.62 -7.31
C ALA A 9 -19.02 13.26 -6.88
N GLY A 10 -18.85 13.02 -5.58
CA GLY A 10 -18.16 11.83 -5.06
C GLY A 10 -18.73 10.48 -5.53
N TRP A 11 -19.96 10.45 -6.07
CA TRP A 11 -20.59 9.29 -6.68
C TRP A 11 -20.12 8.99 -8.12
N ALA A 12 -19.64 10.00 -8.86
CA ALA A 12 -19.27 9.87 -10.26
C ALA A 12 -17.88 9.21 -10.42
N ILE A 13 -16.94 9.50 -9.51
CA ILE A 13 -15.57 8.99 -9.59
C ILE A 13 -15.52 7.45 -9.65
N PRO A 14 -16.19 6.70 -8.75
CA PRO A 14 -16.16 5.23 -8.82
C PRO A 14 -16.72 4.67 -10.12
N LYS A 15 -17.79 5.28 -10.67
CA LYS A 15 -18.42 4.85 -11.92
C LYS A 15 -17.52 5.11 -13.13
N ILE A 16 -16.82 6.25 -13.14
CA ILE A 16 -15.84 6.58 -14.18
C ILE A 16 -14.65 5.61 -14.09
N GLY A 17 -14.15 5.34 -12.89
CA GLY A 17 -13.10 4.35 -12.66
C GLY A 17 -13.47 2.95 -13.14
N GLU A 18 -14.70 2.50 -12.88
CA GLU A 18 -15.24 1.24 -13.41
C GLU A 18 -15.29 1.24 -14.94
N SER A 19 -15.82 2.29 -15.56
CA SER A 19 -15.90 2.40 -17.03
C SER A 19 -14.51 2.36 -17.69
N LEU A 20 -13.51 3.00 -17.06
CA LEU A 20 -12.12 2.99 -17.51
C LEU A 20 -11.49 1.61 -17.39
N LEU A 21 -11.90 0.77 -16.44
CA LEU A 21 -11.36 -0.57 -16.23
C LEU A 21 -12.10 -1.66 -17.04
N GLU A 22 -13.43 -1.58 -17.18
CA GLU A 22 -14.26 -2.57 -17.87
C GLU A 22 -13.86 -2.78 -19.34
N ILE A 23 -13.65 -1.69 -20.09
CA ILE A 23 -13.34 -1.77 -21.53
C ILE A 23 -11.94 -2.36 -21.78
N VAL A 24 -11.01 -2.22 -20.83
CA VAL A 24 -9.65 -2.77 -20.98
C VAL A 24 -9.64 -4.28 -20.78
N SER A 25 -10.52 -4.83 -19.93
CA SER A 25 -10.60 -6.28 -19.70
C SER A 25 -10.94 -7.10 -20.96
N GLY A 26 -11.50 -6.46 -22.00
CA GLY A 26 -11.78 -7.07 -23.30
C GLY A 26 -10.61 -7.09 -24.28
N GLN A 27 -9.53 -6.33 -24.03
CA GLN A 27 -8.30 -6.35 -24.84
C GLN A 27 -7.17 -7.02 -24.04
N GLY A 28 -7.04 -8.33 -24.20
CA GLY A 28 -5.87 -9.16 -23.87
C GLY A 28 -4.89 -8.58 -22.86
N TRP A 29 -5.23 -8.74 -21.57
CA TRP A 29 -4.43 -8.40 -20.40
C TRP A 29 -3.20 -9.32 -20.19
N ASP A 30 -2.52 -9.72 -21.27
CA ASP A 30 -1.47 -10.73 -21.22
C ASP A 30 -0.06 -10.15 -21.37
N SER A 31 0.71 -10.31 -20.29
CA SER A 31 2.16 -10.22 -20.18
C SER A 31 2.80 -8.84 -20.47
N LEU A 32 2.71 -7.92 -19.49
CA LEU A 32 3.82 -7.05 -19.02
C LEU A 32 3.37 -5.84 -18.17
N SER A 33 2.06 -5.56 -18.01
CA SER A 33 1.58 -4.43 -17.21
C SER A 33 0.50 -4.89 -16.23
N GLN A 34 0.85 -5.13 -14.97
CA GLN A 34 -0.14 -5.25 -13.91
C GLN A 34 -0.80 -3.88 -13.66
N ALA A 35 -2.12 -3.87 -13.67
CA ALA A 35 -2.95 -2.67 -13.73
C ALA A 35 -2.72 -1.75 -12.56
N LEU A 36 -2.79 -0.46 -12.85
CA LEU A 36 -3.27 0.50 -11.87
C LEU A 36 -4.57 -0.06 -11.27
N SER A 37 -4.61 -0.13 -9.95
CA SER A 37 -5.82 -0.58 -9.24
C SER A 37 -6.96 0.40 -9.45
N LYS A 38 -8.19 -0.01 -9.15
CA LYS A 38 -9.34 0.91 -9.10
C LYS A 38 -9.07 2.14 -8.24
N SER A 39 -8.40 1.96 -7.10
CA SER A 39 -7.97 3.05 -6.22
C SER A 39 -7.06 4.05 -6.94
N ASP A 40 -6.14 3.55 -7.76
CA ASP A 40 -5.16 4.38 -8.47
C ASP A 40 -5.83 5.23 -9.55
N VAL A 41 -6.76 4.63 -10.31
CA VAL A 41 -7.57 5.34 -11.30
C VAL A 41 -8.45 6.39 -10.61
N ASP A 42 -9.15 6.04 -9.53
CA ASP A 42 -9.98 6.98 -8.78
C ASP A 42 -9.17 8.16 -8.22
N LYS A 43 -7.96 7.90 -7.69
CA LYS A 43 -7.06 8.96 -7.22
C LYS A 43 -6.55 9.84 -8.36
N ALA A 44 -6.28 9.28 -9.53
CA ALA A 44 -5.87 10.06 -10.70
C ALA A 44 -6.99 10.99 -11.17
N ILE A 45 -8.24 10.52 -11.20
CA ILE A 45 -9.41 11.35 -11.51
C ILE A 45 -9.57 12.47 -10.46
N LYS A 46 -9.44 12.13 -9.16
CA LYS A 46 -9.47 13.11 -8.06
C LYS A 46 -8.35 14.15 -8.19
N ALA A 47 -7.15 13.77 -8.62
CA ALA A 47 -6.05 14.70 -8.87
C ALA A 47 -6.41 15.68 -10.00
N GLY A 48 -7.01 15.18 -11.09
CA GLY A 48 -7.57 16.00 -12.16
C GLY A 48 -8.61 17.00 -11.64
N GLU A 49 -9.57 16.53 -10.85
CA GLU A 49 -10.61 17.37 -10.24
C GLU A 49 -10.02 18.44 -9.32
N ALA A 50 -9.06 18.07 -8.45
CA ALA A 50 -8.42 18.99 -7.52
C ALA A 50 -7.60 20.08 -8.24
N ALA A 51 -6.89 19.71 -9.31
CA ALA A 51 -6.11 20.66 -10.11
C ALA A 51 -6.99 21.71 -10.78
N VAL A 52 -8.15 21.29 -11.30
CA VAL A 52 -9.17 22.19 -11.86
C VAL A 52 -9.70 23.13 -10.77
N LYS A 53 -10.07 22.60 -9.60
CA LYS A 53 -10.59 23.43 -8.49
C LYS A 53 -9.62 24.50 -8.09
N GLU A 54 -8.35 24.15 -7.94
CA GLU A 54 -7.32 25.09 -7.54
C GLU A 54 -7.09 26.16 -8.61
N TRP A 55 -7.13 25.77 -9.88
CA TRP A 55 -7.07 26.72 -11.00
C TRP A 55 -8.27 27.69 -11.03
N GLU A 56 -9.50 27.22 -10.75
CA GLU A 56 -10.70 28.08 -10.74
C GLU A 56 -10.77 29.03 -9.53
N LYS A 57 -10.16 28.67 -8.39
CA LYS A 57 -10.08 29.55 -7.21
C LYS A 57 -9.33 30.85 -7.49
N GLN A 58 -8.38 30.80 -8.42
CA GLN A 58 -7.53 31.94 -8.79
C GLN A 58 -8.21 32.89 -9.80
N ARG A 59 -9.46 32.62 -10.19
CA ARG A 59 -10.19 33.35 -11.23
C ARG A 59 -11.40 34.10 -10.68
N ASP A 60 -11.73 35.20 -11.34
CA ASP A 60 -12.98 35.91 -11.12
C ASP A 60 -14.17 34.95 -11.34
N PRO A 61 -15.25 35.04 -10.54
CA PRO A 61 -16.41 34.17 -10.70
C PRO A 61 -16.95 34.13 -12.13
N SER A 62 -16.98 35.27 -12.84
CA SER A 62 -17.43 35.38 -14.24
C SER A 62 -16.57 34.61 -15.24
N GLN A 63 -15.32 34.31 -14.87
CA GLN A 63 -14.35 33.59 -15.69
C GLN A 63 -14.31 32.09 -15.40
N ARG A 64 -15.18 31.56 -14.53
CA ARG A 64 -15.26 30.13 -14.22
C ARG A 64 -16.07 29.40 -15.28
N LEU A 65 -15.75 28.12 -15.51
CA LEU A 65 -16.31 27.36 -16.62
C LEU A 65 -17.84 27.31 -16.58
N PHE A 66 -18.40 27.06 -15.40
CA PHE A 66 -19.85 26.86 -15.20
C PHE A 66 -20.59 28.12 -14.72
N PHE A 67 -19.98 29.31 -14.78
CA PHE A 67 -20.59 30.54 -14.24
C PHE A 67 -21.96 30.87 -14.87
N HIS A 68 -22.14 30.56 -16.16
CA HIS A 68 -23.37 30.84 -16.90
C HIS A 68 -24.36 29.66 -16.95
N ALA A 69 -24.05 28.54 -16.29
CA ALA A 69 -24.96 27.39 -16.21
C ALA A 69 -26.23 27.75 -15.42
N ARG A 70 -27.41 27.35 -15.92
CA ARG A 70 -28.77 27.79 -15.49
C ARG A 70 -29.48 26.75 -14.57
N PRO A 71 -30.72 26.97 -14.06
CA PRO A 71 -31.15 26.64 -12.69
C PRO A 71 -31.83 25.28 -12.43
N ASP A 72 -31.61 24.22 -13.20
CA ASP A 72 -31.49 22.88 -12.60
C ASP A 72 -30.13 22.72 -11.88
N GLY A 73 -29.27 23.74 -12.04
CA GLY A 73 -28.34 24.30 -11.05
C GLY A 73 -27.04 23.52 -10.97
N TRP A 74 -27.14 22.30 -10.47
CA TRP A 74 -26.00 21.40 -10.27
C TRP A 74 -26.33 19.99 -10.72
N ASN A 75 -27.61 19.62 -10.74
CA ASN A 75 -28.04 18.31 -11.23
C ASN A 75 -27.82 18.19 -12.74
N GLY A 76 -28.04 19.28 -13.49
CA GLY A 76 -27.73 19.34 -14.92
C GLY A 76 -26.23 19.21 -15.20
N VAL A 77 -25.40 19.95 -14.46
CA VAL A 77 -23.93 19.89 -14.58
C VAL A 77 -23.39 18.51 -14.22
N ASN A 78 -23.88 17.90 -13.13
CA ASN A 78 -23.49 16.56 -12.71
C ASN A 78 -23.87 15.49 -13.74
N ARG A 79 -25.05 15.60 -14.36
CA ARG A 79 -25.48 14.69 -15.43
C ARG A 79 -24.58 14.84 -16.65
N PHE A 80 -24.39 16.08 -17.11
CA PHE A 80 -23.49 16.42 -18.21
C PHE A 80 -22.08 15.83 -18.00
N LEU A 81 -21.49 16.02 -16.82
CA LEU A 81 -20.15 15.51 -16.55
C LEU A 81 -20.13 13.99 -16.43
N GLY A 82 -21.16 13.38 -15.85
CA GLY A 82 -21.32 11.93 -15.82
C GLY A 82 -21.36 11.34 -17.24
N ASP A 83 -22.14 11.93 -18.13
CA ASP A 83 -22.30 11.47 -19.51
C ASP A 83 -21.03 11.76 -20.33
N TYR A 84 -20.35 12.90 -20.11
CA TYR A 84 -19.05 13.20 -20.71
C TYR A 84 -17.97 12.18 -20.33
N PHE A 85 -17.77 11.90 -19.04
CA PHE A 85 -16.71 10.98 -18.59
C PHE A 85 -17.03 9.50 -18.83
N THR A 86 -18.27 9.16 -19.18
CA THR A 86 -18.67 7.81 -19.62
C THR A 86 -18.81 7.69 -21.14
N ASN A 87 -18.61 8.78 -21.89
CA ASN A 87 -18.58 8.75 -23.35
C ASN A 87 -17.42 7.88 -23.85
N SER A 88 -17.69 6.99 -24.81
CA SER A 88 -16.71 6.01 -25.28
C SER A 88 -15.43 6.63 -25.86
N ALA A 89 -15.51 7.80 -26.51
CA ALA A 89 -14.33 8.47 -27.04
C ALA A 89 -13.48 9.08 -25.90
N VAL A 90 -14.13 9.65 -24.89
CA VAL A 90 -13.46 10.19 -23.70
C VAL A 90 -12.79 9.09 -22.91
N VAL A 91 -13.49 7.97 -22.70
CA VAL A 91 -12.96 6.77 -22.03
C VAL A 91 -11.73 6.23 -22.76
N ALA A 92 -11.80 6.09 -24.09
CA ALA A 92 -10.66 5.62 -24.89
C ALA A 92 -9.42 6.54 -24.74
N GLU A 93 -9.62 7.86 -24.72
CA GLU A 93 -8.53 8.82 -24.52
C GLU A 93 -7.96 8.77 -23.09
N LEU A 94 -8.80 8.65 -22.07
CA LEU A 94 -8.37 8.53 -20.68
C LEU A 94 -7.75 7.17 -20.34
N GLN A 95 -7.96 6.15 -21.17
CA GLN A 95 -7.30 4.85 -21.04
C GLN A 95 -5.87 4.84 -21.58
N LYS A 96 -5.52 5.68 -22.57
CA LYS A 96 -4.17 5.71 -23.15
C LYS A 96 -3.06 5.77 -22.10
N PRO A 97 -3.13 6.62 -21.06
CA PRO A 97 -2.09 6.67 -20.02
C PRO A 97 -2.02 5.37 -19.22
N LEU A 98 -3.15 4.74 -18.92
CA LEU A 98 -3.22 3.48 -18.16
C LEU A 98 -2.56 2.33 -18.92
N LEU A 99 -2.59 2.38 -20.24
CA LEU A 99 -2.01 1.40 -21.16
C LEU A 99 -0.60 1.78 -21.64
N ASN A 100 0.01 2.81 -21.05
CA ASN A 100 1.30 3.36 -21.48
C ASN A 100 1.33 3.76 -22.97
N GLN A 101 0.20 4.19 -23.52
CA GLN A 101 0.03 4.68 -24.90
C GLN A 101 0.18 6.21 -25.02
N GLY A 102 0.63 6.87 -23.95
CA GLY A 102 0.89 8.31 -23.92
C GLY A 102 -0.29 9.14 -23.40
N LYS A 103 -0.23 10.45 -23.68
CA LYS A 103 -1.20 11.44 -23.17
C LYS A 103 -2.54 11.36 -23.92
N PRO A 104 -3.67 11.64 -23.24
CA PRO A 104 -4.96 11.81 -23.91
C PRO A 104 -4.91 12.95 -24.94
N ASP A 105 -5.59 12.77 -26.08
CA ASP A 105 -5.73 13.79 -27.12
C ASP A 105 -6.71 14.88 -26.65
N ARG A 106 -6.16 16.08 -26.43
CA ARG A 106 -6.94 17.22 -25.93
C ARG A 106 -8.01 17.70 -26.91
N GLU A 107 -7.78 17.60 -28.22
CA GLU A 107 -8.72 18.15 -29.21
C GLU A 107 -9.96 17.28 -29.29
N ILE A 108 -9.80 15.95 -29.19
CA ILE A 108 -10.90 15.00 -29.06
C ILE A 108 -11.70 15.31 -27.78
N LEU A 109 -11.02 15.45 -26.65
CA LEU A 109 -11.66 15.73 -25.36
C LEU A 109 -12.42 17.06 -25.35
N ILE A 110 -11.84 18.14 -25.91
CA ILE A 110 -12.50 19.44 -26.06
C ILE A 110 -13.74 19.34 -26.95
N THR A 111 -13.61 18.66 -28.10
CA THR A 111 -14.70 18.51 -29.07
C THR A 111 -15.89 17.78 -28.46
N VAL A 112 -15.64 16.65 -27.77
CA VAL A 112 -16.71 15.88 -27.11
C VAL A 112 -17.31 16.67 -25.95
N PHE A 113 -16.50 17.41 -25.18
CA PHE A 113 -17.00 18.23 -24.07
C PHE A 113 -17.97 19.32 -24.54
N GLN A 114 -17.66 19.99 -25.66
CA GLN A 114 -18.54 20.99 -26.27
C GLN A 114 -19.84 20.37 -26.80
N GLN A 115 -19.75 19.25 -27.52
CA GLN A 115 -20.93 18.52 -28.03
C GLN A 115 -21.87 18.10 -26.90
N GLN A 116 -21.34 17.50 -25.85
CA GLN A 116 -22.12 17.10 -24.67
C GLN A 116 -22.74 18.32 -23.96
N ALA A 117 -22.01 19.42 -23.84
CA ALA A 117 -22.57 20.63 -23.22
C ALA A 117 -23.75 21.19 -24.03
N GLU A 118 -23.71 21.15 -25.36
CA GLU A 118 -24.82 21.54 -26.23
C GLU A 118 -26.03 20.61 -26.08
N GLU A 119 -25.81 19.29 -26.09
CA GLU A 119 -26.85 18.26 -25.89
C GLU A 119 -27.59 18.45 -24.54
N HIS A 120 -26.84 18.80 -23.50
CA HIS A 120 -27.37 19.06 -22.17
C HIS A 120 -27.82 20.51 -21.94
N ASN A 121 -27.74 21.38 -22.96
CA ASN A 121 -28.08 22.80 -22.88
C ASN A 121 -27.34 23.57 -21.75
N ILE A 122 -26.08 23.17 -21.49
CA ILE A 122 -25.19 23.76 -20.49
C ILE A 122 -24.43 24.93 -21.12
N LYS A 123 -24.66 26.14 -20.59
CA LYS A 123 -23.95 27.34 -21.02
C LYS A 123 -22.59 27.43 -20.33
N LEU A 124 -21.54 27.08 -21.08
CA LEU A 124 -20.15 27.15 -20.65
C LEU A 124 -19.50 28.49 -21.01
N ASN A 125 -18.52 28.91 -20.20
CA ASN A 125 -17.59 29.97 -20.57
C ASN A 125 -16.57 29.41 -21.59
N GLN A 126 -16.67 29.86 -22.85
CA GLN A 126 -15.87 29.33 -23.96
C GLN A 126 -14.36 29.50 -23.77
N ASP A 127 -13.92 30.63 -23.22
CA ASP A 127 -12.50 30.91 -22.94
C ASP A 127 -11.91 30.00 -21.86
N SER A 128 -12.77 29.31 -21.11
CA SER A 128 -12.38 28.47 -19.98
C SER A 128 -12.37 26.98 -20.31
N ILE A 129 -13.00 26.53 -21.41
CA ILE A 129 -13.10 25.10 -21.76
C ILE A 129 -11.71 24.49 -21.94
N LYS A 130 -10.89 25.07 -22.81
CA LYS A 130 -9.55 24.53 -23.10
C LYS A 130 -8.64 24.52 -21.86
N PRO A 131 -8.46 25.64 -21.14
CA PRO A 131 -7.67 25.63 -19.91
C PRO A 131 -8.18 24.64 -18.86
N TRP A 132 -9.49 24.49 -18.72
CA TRP A 132 -10.10 23.58 -17.77
C TRP A 132 -9.75 22.12 -18.12
N ILE A 133 -9.94 21.72 -19.39
CA ILE A 133 -9.64 20.37 -19.88
C ILE A 133 -8.14 20.08 -19.79
N GLU A 134 -7.29 21.03 -20.18
CA GLU A 134 -5.83 20.88 -20.06
C GLU A 134 -5.38 20.73 -18.61
N LYS A 135 -5.98 21.46 -17.66
CA LYS A 135 -5.67 21.32 -16.22
C LYS A 135 -6.05 19.95 -15.69
N PHE A 136 -7.24 19.47 -16.05
CA PHE A 136 -7.70 18.13 -15.66
C PHE A 136 -6.78 17.04 -16.22
N ILE A 137 -6.56 17.02 -17.55
CA ILE A 137 -5.79 15.97 -18.23
C ILE A 137 -4.35 15.94 -17.76
N ASN A 138 -3.70 17.10 -17.58
CA ASN A 138 -2.30 17.13 -17.17
C ASN A 138 -2.11 16.54 -15.78
N ALA A 139 -3.00 16.88 -14.82
CA ALA A 139 -2.94 16.32 -13.48
C ALA A 139 -3.30 14.83 -13.45
N TYR A 140 -4.33 14.42 -14.18
CA TYR A 140 -4.69 13.01 -14.37
C TYR A 140 -3.50 12.20 -14.92
N PHE A 141 -2.93 12.66 -16.03
CA PHE A 141 -1.80 12.00 -16.70
C PHE A 141 -0.56 11.92 -15.82
N GLN A 142 -0.21 13.02 -15.15
CA GLN A 142 0.93 13.04 -14.23
C GLN A 142 0.74 12.03 -13.09
N GLN A 143 -0.49 11.90 -12.57
CA GLN A 143 -0.78 10.97 -11.50
C GLN A 143 -0.73 9.51 -11.98
N THR A 144 -1.30 9.20 -13.15
CA THR A 144 -1.22 7.85 -13.73
C THR A 144 0.22 7.46 -14.07
N ASP A 145 1.02 8.37 -14.64
CA ASP A 145 2.44 8.15 -14.93
C ASP A 145 3.24 7.86 -13.65
N THR A 146 2.95 8.58 -12.57
CA THR A 146 3.56 8.35 -11.25
C THR A 146 3.24 6.94 -10.73
N TYR A 147 1.98 6.52 -10.80
CA TYR A 147 1.59 5.19 -10.32
C TYR A 147 2.13 4.05 -11.19
N LEU A 148 2.26 4.26 -12.51
CA LEU A 148 2.94 3.31 -13.38
C LEU A 148 4.41 3.15 -13.01
N LYS A 149 5.10 4.26 -12.71
CA LYS A 149 6.48 4.22 -12.19
C LYS A 149 6.56 3.48 -10.86
N PHE A 150 5.57 3.63 -9.98
CA PHE A 150 5.50 2.85 -8.75
C PHE A 150 5.37 1.35 -9.04
N GLN A 151 4.51 0.94 -9.96
CA GLN A 151 4.36 -0.48 -10.32
C GLN A 151 5.65 -1.08 -10.90
N VAL A 152 6.36 -0.34 -11.76
CA VAL A 152 7.68 -0.76 -12.27
C VAL A 152 8.70 -0.87 -11.13
N ALA A 153 8.78 0.13 -10.25
CA ALA A 153 9.67 0.11 -9.09
C ALA A 153 9.32 -1.02 -8.11
N LYS A 154 8.04 -1.36 -7.97
CA LYS A 154 7.58 -2.45 -7.12
C LYS A 154 8.05 -3.81 -7.64
N GLN A 155 8.05 -4.01 -8.94
CA GLN A 155 8.57 -5.24 -9.53
C GLN A 155 10.05 -5.43 -9.16
N ASP A 156 10.88 -4.40 -9.34
CA ASP A 156 12.29 -4.41 -8.96
C ASP A 156 12.45 -4.63 -7.45
N TYR A 157 11.69 -3.91 -6.62
CA TYR A 157 11.69 -4.04 -5.16
C TYR A 157 11.37 -5.48 -4.71
N CYS A 158 10.30 -6.07 -5.24
CA CYS A 158 9.87 -7.42 -4.87
C CYS A 158 10.87 -8.48 -5.37
N GLU A 159 11.44 -8.30 -6.55
CA GLU A 159 12.48 -9.19 -7.07
C GLU A 159 13.72 -9.18 -6.16
N GLN A 160 14.23 -7.99 -5.82
CA GLN A 160 15.38 -7.87 -4.93
C GLN A 160 15.08 -8.37 -3.51
N LEU A 161 13.87 -8.12 -2.98
CA LEU A 161 13.46 -8.63 -1.66
C LEU A 161 13.45 -10.16 -1.63
N ALA A 162 12.95 -10.81 -2.69
CA ALA A 162 12.97 -12.27 -2.79
C ALA A 162 14.41 -12.81 -2.89
N ASN A 163 15.24 -12.19 -3.74
CA ASN A 163 16.64 -12.57 -3.92
C ASN A 163 17.46 -12.39 -2.63
N TRP A 164 17.24 -11.30 -1.90
CA TRP A 164 17.91 -11.02 -0.63
C TRP A 164 17.72 -12.16 0.40
N PHE A 165 16.59 -12.87 0.34
CA PHE A 165 16.31 -14.02 1.20
C PHE A 165 16.71 -15.37 0.61
N ASP A 166 16.72 -15.53 -0.71
CA ASP A 166 17.21 -16.75 -1.37
C ASP A 166 18.75 -16.87 -1.28
N ASP A 167 19.47 -15.75 -1.17
CA ASP A 167 20.94 -15.72 -0.98
C ASP A 167 21.38 -15.88 0.49
N VAL A 168 20.45 -16.00 1.44
CA VAL A 168 20.80 -16.25 2.84
C VAL A 168 21.29 -17.69 2.98
N LYS A 169 22.61 -17.87 2.96
CA LYS A 169 23.28 -19.13 3.30
C LYS A 169 22.80 -19.59 4.67
N PHE A 170 22.02 -20.67 4.72
CA PHE A 170 21.69 -21.33 5.96
C PHE A 170 22.97 -21.97 6.51
N ALA A 171 23.61 -21.33 7.49
CA ALA A 171 24.65 -21.93 8.29
C ALA A 171 24.01 -23.01 9.19
N GLY A 172 23.71 -24.18 8.61
CA GLY A 172 23.37 -25.37 9.37
C GLY A 172 24.61 -25.91 10.08
N ILE A 173 24.42 -26.51 11.26
CA ILE A 173 25.48 -27.15 12.05
C ILE A 173 26.28 -28.10 11.16
N ALA A 174 27.55 -27.77 10.94
CA ALA A 174 28.46 -28.60 10.16
C ALA A 174 28.64 -29.96 10.86
N VAL A 175 28.18 -31.04 10.21
CA VAL A 175 28.68 -32.38 10.50
C VAL A 175 30.08 -32.46 9.88
N PRO A 176 31.14 -32.84 10.62
CA PRO A 176 32.49 -32.88 10.08
C PRO A 176 32.56 -33.76 8.83
N GLY A 177 32.85 -33.17 7.66
CA GLY A 177 33.13 -33.91 6.42
C GLY A 177 32.21 -33.62 5.21
N GLN A 178 31.18 -32.79 5.33
CA GLN A 178 30.40 -32.33 4.16
C GLN A 178 30.09 -30.83 4.25
N GLU A 179 30.98 -30.01 3.71
CA GLU A 179 30.57 -28.69 3.22
C GLU A 179 29.90 -28.89 1.86
N VAL A 180 28.58 -28.82 1.82
CA VAL A 180 27.86 -28.57 0.58
C VAL A 180 27.16 -27.23 0.76
N GLU A 181 27.75 -26.17 0.21
CA GLU A 181 27.06 -24.90 0.00
C GLU A 181 25.90 -25.16 -0.97
N LYS A 182 24.70 -25.40 -0.42
CA LYS A 182 23.47 -25.48 -1.19
C LYS A 182 22.65 -24.23 -0.88
N SER A 183 22.55 -23.31 -1.83
CA SER A 183 21.46 -22.34 -1.83
C SER A 183 20.18 -23.07 -2.24
N GLU A 184 19.31 -23.34 -1.29
CA GLU A 184 17.96 -23.83 -1.54
C GLU A 184 16.98 -22.69 -1.24
N LYS A 185 15.94 -22.54 -2.08
CA LYS A 185 14.97 -21.44 -1.93
C LYS A 185 14.24 -21.55 -0.60
N LEU A 186 14.12 -20.46 0.15
CA LEU A 186 13.49 -20.44 1.48
C LEU A 186 12.11 -21.13 1.48
N ALA A 187 11.31 -20.87 0.44
CA ALA A 187 9.97 -21.43 0.29
C ALA A 187 9.92 -22.96 0.12
N GLN A 188 11.04 -23.59 -0.30
CA GLN A 188 11.11 -25.03 -0.53
C GLN A 188 11.54 -25.81 0.72
N ILE A 189 12.26 -25.16 1.63
CA ILE A 189 12.84 -25.77 2.82
C ILE A 189 12.12 -25.36 4.12
N PHE A 190 11.30 -24.31 4.08
CA PHE A 190 10.61 -23.80 5.25
C PHE A 190 9.46 -24.71 5.67
N VAL A 191 9.50 -25.16 6.93
CA VAL A 191 8.40 -25.89 7.58
C VAL A 191 7.54 -24.89 8.34
N MET A 192 6.27 -24.79 7.97
CA MET A 192 5.33 -23.86 8.59
C MET A 192 5.10 -24.19 10.07
N PRO A 193 5.35 -23.26 11.01
CA PRO A 193 5.13 -23.50 12.43
C PRO A 193 3.65 -23.37 12.79
N ASP A 194 3.27 -24.04 13.88
CA ASP A 194 2.01 -23.79 14.58
C ASP A 194 2.12 -22.50 15.42
N VAL A 195 1.02 -21.76 15.50
CA VAL A 195 0.84 -20.63 16.42
C VAL A 195 -0.34 -20.90 17.34
N VAL A 196 -0.26 -20.36 18.56
CA VAL A 196 -1.33 -20.43 19.57
C VAL A 196 -1.74 -19.02 19.90
N GLU A 197 -3.02 -18.72 19.73
CA GLU A 197 -3.58 -17.40 20.05
C GLU A 197 -3.63 -17.17 21.57
N ASP A 198 -3.14 -16.02 22.02
CA ASP A 198 -3.29 -15.56 23.40
C ASP A 198 -4.39 -14.50 23.44
N VAL A 199 -5.54 -14.81 24.06
CA VAL A 199 -6.74 -13.94 24.08
C VAL A 199 -6.70 -12.94 25.25
N SER A 200 -5.51 -12.55 25.70
CA SER A 200 -5.35 -11.53 26.74
C SER A 200 -5.88 -10.16 26.26
N THR A 201 -6.70 -9.51 27.08
CA THR A 201 -7.42 -8.28 26.73
C THR A 201 -6.50 -7.15 26.28
N ALA A 202 -7.01 -6.31 25.36
CA ALA A 202 -6.33 -5.22 24.64
C ALA A 202 -5.67 -4.10 25.49
N GLY A 203 -5.48 -4.26 26.80
CA GLY A 203 -4.67 -3.36 27.66
C GLY A 203 -3.64 -4.09 28.54
N ALA A 204 -3.49 -5.42 28.39
CA ALA A 204 -2.42 -6.18 29.02
C ALA A 204 -1.13 -6.17 28.17
N TRP A 205 -1.28 -6.27 26.84
CA TRP A 205 -0.16 -6.30 25.91
C TRP A 205 0.63 -4.99 25.82
N GLU A 206 0.01 -3.82 26.01
CA GLU A 206 0.71 -2.52 26.06
C GLU A 206 1.64 -2.46 27.29
N ARG A 207 1.20 -3.09 28.40
CA ARG A 207 2.02 -3.29 29.60
C ARG A 207 3.08 -4.37 29.40
N ASP A 208 2.81 -5.46 28.69
CA ASP A 208 3.81 -6.50 28.39
C ASP A 208 4.84 -6.05 27.35
N TRP A 209 4.46 -5.19 26.40
CA TRP A 209 5.35 -4.54 25.43
C TRP A 209 6.35 -3.60 26.14
N LEU A 210 5.89 -2.87 27.16
CA LEU A 210 6.72 -2.03 28.03
C LEU A 210 7.48 -2.84 29.11
N ALA A 211 6.88 -3.90 29.64
CA ALA A 211 7.45 -4.75 30.69
C ALA A 211 8.41 -5.83 30.16
N ALA A 212 8.47 -6.04 28.84
CA ALA A 212 9.48 -6.91 28.24
C ALA A 212 10.93 -6.37 28.39
N GLY A 213 11.12 -5.29 29.16
CA GLY A 213 12.42 -4.79 29.62
C GLY A 213 12.80 -5.20 31.05
N SER A 214 11.89 -5.76 31.86
CA SER A 214 12.19 -6.22 33.22
C SER A 214 12.29 -7.73 33.23
N GLY A 215 13.52 -8.24 33.10
CA GLY A 215 13.78 -9.67 33.08
C GLY A 215 13.43 -10.32 34.41
N GLU A 216 12.76 -11.47 34.36
CA GLU A 216 12.70 -12.50 35.40
C GLU A 216 11.78 -13.66 34.90
N THR A 217 12.33 -14.78 34.34
CA THR A 217 12.28 -16.31 34.57
C THR A 217 11.11 -17.36 34.35
N SER A 218 11.27 -18.60 33.87
CA SER A 218 10.31 -19.77 33.99
C SER A 218 8.98 -19.92 33.18
N GLU A 219 8.84 -21.10 32.56
CA GLU A 219 8.11 -21.39 31.31
C GLU A 219 7.01 -22.47 31.42
N ILE A 220 6.83 -23.17 32.54
CA ILE A 220 6.12 -24.47 32.54
C ILE A 220 4.63 -24.38 32.96
N ALA A 221 4.20 -23.31 33.63
CA ALA A 221 2.81 -23.20 34.13
C ALA A 221 1.81 -22.57 33.15
N LEU A 222 2.28 -21.83 32.13
CA LEU A 222 1.42 -21.05 31.22
C LEU A 222 0.93 -21.85 30.01
N LEU A 223 1.67 -22.89 29.58
CA LEU A 223 1.20 -23.83 28.56
C LEU A 223 -0.10 -24.55 28.98
N ALA A 224 -0.36 -24.64 30.29
CA ALA A 224 -1.59 -25.22 30.83
C ALA A 224 -2.78 -24.24 30.93
N LYS A 225 -2.57 -22.93 30.69
CA LYS A 225 -3.62 -21.89 30.87
C LYS A 225 -4.03 -21.16 29.58
N THR A 226 -3.35 -21.34 28.47
CA THR A 226 -3.80 -20.80 27.18
C THR A 226 -4.83 -21.74 26.55
N THR A 227 -6.11 -21.49 26.80
CA THR A 227 -7.25 -22.07 26.04
C THR A 227 -7.41 -21.41 24.66
N GLY A 228 -6.28 -21.10 24.02
CA GLY A 228 -6.21 -20.40 22.75
C GLY A 228 -6.45 -21.33 21.57
N ARG A 229 -6.94 -20.79 20.46
CA ARG A 229 -7.03 -21.56 19.21
C ARG A 229 -5.62 -21.79 18.67
N LYS A 230 -5.34 -23.05 18.29
CA LYS A 230 -4.10 -23.43 17.61
C LYS A 230 -4.36 -23.48 16.11
N PHE A 231 -3.50 -22.84 15.33
CA PHE A 231 -3.58 -22.83 13.86
C PHE A 231 -2.20 -22.63 13.24
N LEU A 232 -2.08 -22.82 11.92
CA LEU A 232 -0.82 -22.62 11.21
C LEU A 232 -0.49 -21.13 11.07
N ALA A 233 0.78 -20.75 11.13
CA ALA A 233 1.17 -19.34 11.05
C ALA A 233 0.69 -18.65 9.76
N GLU A 234 0.58 -19.35 8.64
CA GLU A 234 -0.01 -18.82 7.39
C GLU A 234 -1.46 -18.33 7.56
N GLN A 235 -2.20 -18.91 8.51
CA GLN A 235 -3.59 -18.57 8.78
C GLN A 235 -3.71 -17.33 9.69
N LEU A 236 -2.61 -16.83 10.25
CA LEU A 236 -2.56 -15.71 11.18
C LEU A 236 -3.30 -14.47 10.67
N LEU A 237 -3.08 -14.11 9.40
CA LEU A 237 -3.70 -12.93 8.81
C LEU A 237 -5.17 -13.16 8.45
N SER A 238 -5.59 -14.40 8.17
CA SER A 238 -7.00 -14.72 7.90
C SER A 238 -7.85 -14.87 9.18
N GLN A 239 -7.26 -15.36 10.27
CA GLN A 239 -7.96 -15.69 11.51
C GLN A 239 -7.99 -14.54 12.51
N SER A 240 -7.00 -13.63 12.46
CA SER A 240 -6.96 -12.47 13.34
C SER A 240 -7.98 -11.40 12.93
N GLN A 241 -8.85 -11.00 13.86
CA GLN A 241 -9.71 -9.82 13.68
C GLN A 241 -8.91 -8.51 13.75
N SER A 242 -7.74 -8.54 14.40
CA SER A 242 -6.83 -7.41 14.54
C SER A 242 -5.94 -7.27 13.31
N ARG A 243 -5.79 -6.04 12.82
CA ARG A 243 -4.84 -5.70 11.75
C ARG A 243 -3.38 -5.76 12.21
N ARG A 244 -3.14 -5.71 13.53
CA ARG A 244 -1.81 -5.74 14.14
C ARG A 244 -1.69 -7.00 14.98
N VAL A 245 -0.64 -7.77 14.76
CA VAL A 245 -0.39 -9.03 15.45
C VAL A 245 1.03 -9.03 16.00
N VAL A 246 1.20 -9.49 17.24
CA VAL A 246 2.51 -9.71 17.85
C VAL A 246 2.76 -11.21 17.95
N ILE A 247 3.89 -11.67 17.43
CA ILE A 247 4.35 -13.05 17.51
C ILE A 247 5.42 -13.14 18.59
N LEU A 248 5.11 -13.88 19.64
CA LEU A 248 6.02 -14.16 20.76
C LEU A 248 6.59 -15.57 20.64
N GLY A 249 7.87 -15.74 20.98
CA GLY A 249 8.50 -17.04 21.03
C GLY A 249 9.92 -16.99 21.57
N ALA A 250 10.47 -18.13 21.97
CA ALA A 250 11.85 -18.23 22.46
C ALA A 250 12.88 -17.81 21.39
N PRO A 251 14.11 -17.42 21.78
CA PRO A 251 15.22 -17.27 20.85
C PRO A 251 15.39 -18.54 20.00
N GLY A 252 15.63 -18.37 18.69
CA GLY A 252 15.76 -19.50 17.76
C GLY A 252 14.45 -20.19 17.34
N SER A 253 13.27 -19.72 17.79
CA SER A 253 11.97 -20.30 17.41
C SER A 253 11.54 -20.07 15.94
N GLY A 254 12.42 -19.51 15.10
CA GLY A 254 12.13 -19.27 13.69
C GLY A 254 11.28 -18.03 13.36
N LYS A 255 11.06 -17.10 14.30
CA LYS A 255 10.25 -15.87 14.08
C LYS A 255 10.75 -15.04 12.89
N THR A 256 12.05 -14.74 12.87
CA THR A 256 12.68 -14.06 11.74
C THR A 256 12.46 -14.80 10.42
N THR A 257 12.63 -16.13 10.42
CA THR A 257 12.42 -16.96 9.23
C THR A 257 10.96 -16.92 8.76
N LEU A 258 10.00 -16.90 9.69
CA LEU A 258 8.58 -16.72 9.39
C LEU A 258 8.29 -15.34 8.77
N MET A 259 8.92 -14.28 9.29
CA MET A 259 8.80 -12.92 8.72
C MET A 259 9.38 -12.87 7.29
N SER A 260 10.54 -13.49 7.07
CA SER A 260 11.13 -13.66 5.74
C SER A 260 10.20 -14.41 4.80
N TYR A 261 9.59 -15.51 5.27
CA TYR A 261 8.66 -16.30 4.46
C TYR A 261 7.45 -15.46 4.03
N PHE A 262 6.84 -14.67 4.91
CA PHE A 262 5.73 -13.77 4.55
C PHE A 262 6.15 -12.70 3.54
N ALA A 263 7.32 -12.09 3.73
CA ALA A 263 7.87 -11.11 2.80
C ALA A 263 8.05 -11.72 1.40
N VAL A 264 8.65 -12.92 1.31
CA VAL A 264 8.91 -13.63 0.05
C VAL A 264 7.62 -14.08 -0.63
N MET A 265 6.63 -14.62 0.09
CA MET A 265 5.36 -15.03 -0.50
C MET A 265 4.62 -13.84 -1.13
N LEU A 266 4.60 -12.69 -0.45
CA LEU A 266 4.03 -11.48 -1.04
C LEU A 266 4.85 -10.94 -2.22
N ALA A 267 6.18 -10.94 -2.11
CA ALA A 267 7.05 -10.52 -3.20
C ALA A 267 6.88 -11.40 -4.47
N GLN A 268 6.60 -12.68 -4.28
CA GLN A 268 6.31 -13.65 -5.34
C GLN A 268 4.83 -13.65 -5.78
N ARG A 269 4.02 -12.68 -5.32
CA ARG A 269 2.59 -12.53 -5.65
C ARG A 269 1.74 -13.75 -5.29
N LYS A 270 1.95 -14.29 -4.08
CA LYS A 270 1.16 -15.39 -3.50
C LYS A 270 0.48 -14.99 -2.18
N PRO A 271 -0.30 -13.90 -2.14
CA PRO A 271 -1.00 -13.46 -0.93
C PRO A 271 -1.98 -14.50 -0.37
N GLU A 272 -2.60 -15.31 -1.22
CA GLU A 272 -3.57 -16.34 -0.86
C GLU A 272 -2.96 -17.43 0.03
N VAL A 273 -1.67 -17.73 -0.13
CA VAL A 273 -0.92 -18.64 0.76
C VAL A 273 -0.90 -18.13 2.19
N LEU A 274 -0.96 -16.80 2.39
CA LEU A 274 -0.99 -16.15 3.69
C LEU A 274 -2.42 -15.84 4.16
N GLY A 275 -3.45 -16.34 3.45
CA GLY A 275 -4.84 -16.03 3.72
C GLY A 275 -5.21 -14.56 3.50
N LEU A 276 -4.45 -13.85 2.65
CA LEU A 276 -4.75 -12.49 2.21
C LEU A 276 -5.56 -12.50 0.91
N ASP A 277 -6.23 -11.39 0.63
CA ASP A 277 -6.96 -11.19 -0.61
C ASP A 277 -6.02 -11.21 -1.83
N GLY A 278 -6.30 -12.12 -2.77
CA GLY A 278 -5.53 -12.33 -4.00
C GLY A 278 -5.66 -11.20 -5.01
N ASP A 279 -6.76 -10.46 -4.97
CA ASP A 279 -7.03 -9.34 -5.88
C ASP A 279 -6.37 -8.03 -5.40
N THR A 280 -5.90 -8.00 -4.15
CA THR A 280 -5.22 -6.83 -3.58
C THR A 280 -3.75 -6.80 -3.99
N ASP A 281 -3.33 -5.66 -4.55
CA ASP A 281 -1.94 -5.39 -4.90
C ASP A 281 -1.08 -5.07 -3.65
N TRP A 282 -0.71 -6.11 -2.89
CA TRP A 282 0.02 -6.01 -1.61
C TRP A 282 1.49 -5.62 -1.75
N LEU A 283 2.00 -4.76 -0.87
CA LEU A 283 3.44 -4.48 -0.72
C LEU A 283 3.96 -5.00 0.64
N PRO A 284 4.90 -5.96 0.68
CA PRO A 284 5.59 -6.30 1.91
C PRO A 284 6.59 -5.20 2.28
N ILE A 285 6.64 -4.78 3.55
CA ILE A 285 7.63 -3.82 4.06
C ILE A 285 8.28 -4.44 5.29
N LEU A 286 9.51 -4.92 5.15
CA LEU A 286 10.28 -5.49 6.25
C LEU A 286 11.20 -4.45 6.88
N ILE A 287 11.15 -4.35 8.21
CA ILE A 287 12.02 -3.49 9.01
C ILE A 287 12.59 -4.33 10.16
N ARG A 288 13.92 -4.48 10.17
CA ARG A 288 14.66 -5.04 11.31
C ARG A 288 14.78 -3.97 12.39
N MET A 289 14.14 -4.16 13.53
CA MET A 289 14.06 -3.15 14.58
C MET A 289 15.42 -2.86 15.21
N ARG A 290 16.30 -3.86 15.32
CA ARG A 290 17.72 -3.68 15.73
C ARG A 290 18.44 -2.66 14.83
N ASP A 291 18.30 -2.80 13.53
CA ASP A 291 19.01 -1.95 12.56
C ASP A 291 18.41 -0.54 12.51
N PHE A 292 17.08 -0.44 12.65
CA PHE A 292 16.40 0.83 12.80
C PHE A 292 16.79 1.57 14.08
N ALA A 293 17.04 0.86 15.19
CA ALA A 293 17.48 1.46 16.46
C ALA A 293 18.82 2.20 16.36
N ILE A 294 19.64 1.87 15.36
CA ILE A 294 20.92 2.54 15.07
C ILE A 294 20.71 3.74 14.14
N ASN A 295 19.57 3.82 13.44
CA ASN A 295 19.22 4.83 12.44
C ASN A 295 18.03 5.71 12.89
N LEU A 296 17.94 6.03 14.18
CA LEU A 296 16.85 6.84 14.75
C LEU A 296 16.87 8.30 14.26
N ASP A 297 17.88 8.73 13.51
CA ASP A 297 17.85 10.00 12.77
C ASP A 297 16.81 10.01 11.63
N LYS A 298 16.37 8.84 11.17
CA LYS A 298 15.44 8.67 10.03
C LYS A 298 14.02 8.31 10.47
N SER A 299 13.04 8.61 9.62
CA SER A 299 11.71 8.02 9.73
C SER A 299 11.73 6.52 9.37
N LEU A 300 10.69 5.75 9.71
CA LEU A 300 10.60 4.34 9.30
C LEU A 300 10.57 4.19 7.76
N ILE A 301 9.92 5.12 7.06
CA ILE A 301 9.83 5.11 5.60
C ILE A 301 11.20 5.39 4.97
N ASP A 302 11.91 6.41 5.47
CA ASP A 302 13.25 6.74 4.97
C ASP A 302 14.23 5.61 5.26
N TYR A 303 14.14 4.99 6.43
CA TYR A 303 14.92 3.79 6.74
C TYR A 303 14.62 2.64 5.78
N ALA A 304 13.33 2.33 5.52
CA ALA A 304 12.94 1.27 4.60
C ALA A 304 13.44 1.53 3.17
N ARG A 305 13.41 2.79 2.73
CA ARG A 305 13.98 3.23 1.44
C ARG A 305 15.48 3.02 1.37
N VAL A 306 16.22 3.49 2.37
CA VAL A 306 17.69 3.33 2.45
C VAL A 306 18.06 1.85 2.49
N PHE A 307 17.33 1.03 3.25
CA PHE A 307 17.54 -0.42 3.28
C PHE A 307 17.30 -1.06 1.91
N ALA A 308 16.20 -0.69 1.23
CA ALA A 308 15.92 -1.20 -0.11
C ALA A 308 17.01 -0.85 -1.12
N GLU A 309 17.39 0.42 -1.20
CA GLU A 309 18.35 0.92 -2.20
C GLU A 309 19.79 0.45 -1.91
N ASN A 310 20.22 0.50 -0.64
CA ASN A 310 21.62 0.25 -0.29
C ASN A 310 21.92 -1.18 0.16
N THR A 311 20.93 -1.91 0.68
CA THR A 311 21.14 -3.29 1.19
C THR A 311 20.58 -4.33 0.24
N MET A 312 19.38 -4.10 -0.32
CA MET A 312 18.78 -5.01 -1.29
C MET A 312 19.17 -4.67 -2.74
N SER A 313 19.92 -3.60 -2.99
CA SER A 313 20.31 -3.15 -4.34
C SER A 313 19.12 -2.84 -5.26
N VAL A 314 18.00 -2.39 -4.69
CA VAL A 314 16.83 -1.89 -5.45
C VAL A 314 17.22 -0.60 -6.14
N LYS A 315 16.76 -0.40 -7.38
CA LYS A 315 16.94 0.87 -8.09
C LYS A 315 16.33 2.03 -7.30
N PRO A 316 16.81 3.28 -7.48
CA PRO A 316 16.27 4.43 -6.77
C PRO A 316 14.74 4.48 -6.84
N LEU A 317 14.10 4.42 -5.68
CA LEU A 317 12.65 4.34 -5.60
C LEU A 317 12.06 5.73 -5.89
N PRO A 318 10.96 5.83 -6.66
CA PRO A 318 10.26 7.10 -6.83
C PRO A 318 9.81 7.71 -5.48
N VAL A 319 9.68 9.03 -5.43
CA VAL A 319 9.15 9.73 -4.25
C VAL A 319 7.70 9.29 -4.00
N GLY A 320 7.33 9.01 -2.75
CA GLY A 320 6.00 8.54 -2.39
C GLY A 320 5.75 7.04 -2.63
N PHE A 321 6.79 6.27 -3.00
CA PHE A 321 6.67 4.84 -3.28
C PHE A 321 6.01 4.07 -2.14
N PHE A 322 6.57 4.05 -0.91
CA PHE A 322 5.97 3.29 0.18
C PHE A 322 4.63 3.89 0.64
N GLU A 323 4.55 5.22 0.66
CA GLU A 323 3.38 5.99 1.04
C GLU A 323 2.17 5.62 0.17
N HIS A 324 2.37 5.27 -1.10
CA HIS A 324 1.31 4.84 -1.98
C HIS A 324 0.54 3.62 -1.45
N TRP A 325 1.24 2.53 -1.10
CA TRP A 325 0.62 1.33 -0.54
C TRP A 325 0.20 1.50 0.91
N LEU A 326 1.02 2.18 1.72
CA LEU A 326 0.71 2.46 3.14
C LEU A 326 -0.56 3.30 3.29
N SER A 327 -0.70 4.36 2.50
CA SER A 327 -1.90 5.20 2.55
C SER A 327 -3.15 4.43 2.14
N ASP A 328 -3.03 3.42 1.25
CA ASP A 328 -4.17 2.60 0.81
C ASP A 328 -4.54 1.44 1.73
N GLY A 329 -3.74 1.15 2.76
CA GLY A 329 -3.96 -0.05 3.57
C GLY A 329 -3.54 -1.34 2.84
N ARG A 330 -2.75 -1.22 1.77
CA ARG A 330 -2.30 -2.34 0.92
C ARG A 330 -0.87 -2.78 1.25
N ALA A 331 -0.36 -2.45 2.42
CA ALA A 331 0.94 -2.94 2.89
C ALA A 331 0.80 -4.03 3.97
N LEU A 332 1.71 -4.99 3.94
CA LEU A 332 2.01 -5.86 5.09
C LEU A 332 3.32 -5.38 5.72
N ILE A 333 3.20 -4.75 6.89
CA ILE A 333 4.32 -4.19 7.64
C ILE A 333 4.89 -5.30 8.54
N LEU A 334 6.15 -5.66 8.34
CA LEU A 334 6.84 -6.73 9.03
C LEU A 334 7.94 -6.13 9.89
N LEU A 335 7.69 -6.03 11.20
CA LEU A 335 8.61 -5.48 12.19
C LEU A 335 9.29 -6.64 12.92
N ASP A 336 10.57 -6.86 12.69
CA ASP A 336 11.28 -8.03 13.22
C ASP A 336 12.34 -7.68 14.28
N GLY A 337 12.31 -8.39 15.41
CA GLY A 337 13.34 -8.39 16.45
C GLY A 337 13.35 -7.16 17.35
N LEU A 338 12.27 -6.89 18.09
CA LEU A 338 12.27 -5.75 19.04
C LEU A 338 13.20 -6.01 20.23
N ASP A 339 13.16 -7.24 20.72
CA ASP A 339 13.98 -7.77 21.82
C ASP A 339 15.48 -7.68 21.54
N GLU A 340 15.86 -7.56 20.27
CA GLU A 340 17.22 -7.44 19.81
C GLU A 340 17.85 -6.05 20.02
N VAL A 341 17.06 -5.08 20.50
CA VAL A 341 17.51 -3.73 20.87
C VAL A 341 17.97 -3.70 22.33
N ALA A 342 19.29 -3.79 22.53
CA ALA A 342 19.91 -3.93 23.84
C ALA A 342 19.68 -2.72 24.77
N GLU A 343 19.86 -1.50 24.25
CA GLU A 343 19.71 -0.27 25.05
C GLU A 343 18.23 0.07 25.27
N GLU A 344 17.80 0.09 26.53
CA GLU A 344 16.41 0.36 26.91
C GLU A 344 15.87 1.71 26.40
N ALA A 345 16.67 2.77 26.50
CA ALA A 345 16.27 4.09 25.99
C ALA A 345 16.02 4.06 24.47
N LYS A 346 16.91 3.43 23.69
CA LYS A 346 16.73 3.25 22.25
C LYS A 346 15.53 2.37 21.92
N ARG A 347 15.32 1.30 22.70
CA ARG A 347 14.16 0.42 22.55
C ARG A 347 12.85 1.19 22.75
N ASN A 348 12.75 1.99 23.80
CA ASN A 348 11.58 2.83 24.06
C ASN A 348 11.34 3.86 22.94
N ASP A 349 12.41 4.43 22.38
CA ASP A 349 12.31 5.33 21.23
C ASP A 349 11.84 4.61 19.96
N VAL A 350 12.32 3.39 19.70
CA VAL A 350 11.86 2.54 18.59
C VAL A 350 10.38 2.22 18.74
N VAL A 351 9.94 1.77 19.91
CA VAL A 351 8.53 1.45 20.20
C VAL A 351 7.64 2.67 19.93
N ARG A 352 7.97 3.83 20.51
CA ARG A 352 7.19 5.06 20.31
C ARG A 352 7.07 5.44 18.83
N ARG A 353 8.15 5.27 18.05
CA ARG A 353 8.13 5.56 16.61
C ARG A 353 7.30 4.56 15.82
N ILE A 354 7.37 3.29 16.17
CA ILE A 354 6.55 2.23 15.58
C ILE A 354 5.07 2.48 15.88
N GLU A 355 4.70 2.79 17.12
CA GLU A 355 3.32 3.08 17.51
C GLU A 355 2.76 4.27 16.73
N ASN A 356 3.52 5.36 16.64
CA ASN A 356 3.14 6.53 15.85
C ASN A 356 2.96 6.18 14.37
N PHE A 357 3.89 5.40 13.79
CA PHE A 357 3.83 4.97 12.39
C PHE A 357 2.62 4.06 12.12
N LEU A 358 2.39 3.06 12.96
CA LEU A 358 1.24 2.16 12.85
C LEU A 358 -0.08 2.89 13.11
N GLY A 359 -0.09 3.91 13.98
CA GLY A 359 -1.22 4.81 14.21
C GLY A 359 -1.54 5.69 13.00
N GLN A 360 -0.52 6.22 12.33
CA GLN A 360 -0.67 6.98 11.08
C GLN A 360 -1.19 6.12 9.93
N PHE A 361 -0.80 4.85 9.88
CA PHE A 361 -1.11 3.91 8.79
C PHE A 361 -1.97 2.72 9.27
N ASP A 362 -3.04 3.01 10.01
CA ASP A 362 -3.88 2.05 10.74
C ASP A 362 -4.68 1.05 9.88
N ARG A 363 -4.84 1.33 8.58
CA ARG A 363 -5.52 0.46 7.62
C ARG A 363 -4.68 -0.75 7.19
N ASN A 364 -3.36 -0.71 7.40
CA ASN A 364 -2.44 -1.75 6.97
C ASN A 364 -2.40 -2.92 7.95
N ARG A 365 -1.97 -4.07 7.44
CA ARG A 365 -1.66 -5.21 8.30
C ARG A 365 -0.24 -5.06 8.83
N ALA A 366 -0.03 -5.40 10.09
CA ALA A 366 1.29 -5.38 10.72
C ALA A 366 1.53 -6.64 11.54
N ILE A 367 2.73 -7.20 11.43
CA ILE A 367 3.22 -8.27 12.29
C ILE A 367 4.48 -7.78 12.97
N ILE A 368 4.54 -7.96 14.28
CA ILE A 368 5.67 -7.60 15.12
C ILE A 368 6.21 -8.89 15.75
N THR A 369 7.51 -9.10 15.75
CA THR A 369 8.12 -10.22 16.50
C THR A 369 8.83 -9.70 17.75
N SER A 370 8.72 -10.47 18.84
CA SER A 370 9.46 -10.23 20.07
C SER A 370 9.78 -11.54 20.78
N PHE A 371 10.75 -11.54 21.71
CA PHE A 371 10.93 -12.65 22.64
C PHE A 371 9.75 -12.74 23.60
N ARG A 372 9.37 -13.98 23.91
CA ARG A 372 8.60 -14.25 25.12
C ARG A 372 9.60 -14.30 26.27
N LEU A 373 9.60 -13.30 27.16
CA LEU A 373 10.35 -13.42 28.40
C LEU A 373 9.64 -14.44 29.30
N ALA A 374 10.44 -15.30 29.92
CA ALA A 374 9.98 -16.18 30.99
C ALA A 374 9.75 -15.31 32.28
N SER A 375 8.83 -15.70 33.21
CA SER A 375 8.30 -15.00 34.44
C SER A 375 8.64 -15.56 35.89
N SER A 376 9.59 -15.05 36.72
CA SER A 376 10.26 -15.78 37.84
C SER A 376 9.35 -16.35 38.87
N ALA A 377 9.73 -17.53 39.33
CA ALA A 377 9.35 -18.06 40.63
C ALA A 377 9.97 -17.21 41.75
#